data_AF-A0A973BL96-F1
#
_entry.id   AF-A0A973BL96-F1
#
_cell.length_a   1.000
_cell.length_b   1.000
_cell.length_c   1.000
_cell.angle_alpha   90.00
_cell.angle_beta   90.00
_cell.angle_gamma   90.00
#
_symmetry.space_group_name_H-M   'P 1'
#
loop_
_entity.id
_entity.type
_entity.pdbx_description
1 polymer ?
#
loop_
_entity_poly.entity_id
_entity_poly.type
_entity_poly.pdbx_seq_one_letter_code
_entity_poly.pdbx_strand_id
1 'polypeptide(L)'
;TGVGMGNFAAIFPQYRSGSDSIESVLHPKSDVLWVLTELGLFGGVSLLLVVVAFFMMCRKSVRGPNGTYRLIALLAVVAFLMHAFIGVSGHRPGALYFALFFAALAIPGDSLRATRLPRYFWRMLGGFLVSVGLLWMGSSAVGLRLHSLAKSGAAVDRVEQSIASKDFLRARSLVDASISSQPLRWELYHQRALIELEDLGDRDAAFADFQRARFAEPTLGEVSLLEGFAWLDHDRARAVEAWSDSFDRVNADETSNFARMIGEVANNPLLMDRLAALSLRHPRFRVQFLTGLVDGRLLKEVGADFAADPRLSQFNEDERTELLRHWLKYADAADVEVFLQKYGGLLRDEWLLWADFHKSQARFFEAVNVVRDSLPAPKIPAVEIDERELARLKRGFAVLPSDVAKGTALLRVYLDLEDYENAMLVAQAMIEFPDPPVYAFFWKAEALYHLGDYIESWYSFEDYLNL
;
A
#
# COMPACT_ATOMS: atom_id res chain seq x y z
N THR A 1 32.64 3.95 12.04
CA THR A 1 32.25 4.07 13.47
C THR A 1 30.82 3.57 13.62
N GLY A 2 30.41 3.13 14.80
CA GLY A 2 29.02 2.70 15.03
C GLY A 2 28.07 3.90 15.11
N VAL A 3 26.81 3.70 14.76
CA VAL A 3 25.78 4.75 14.75
C VAL A 3 25.07 4.95 16.11
N GLY A 4 25.41 4.13 17.11
CA GLY A 4 24.76 4.09 18.41
C GLY A 4 23.55 3.15 18.43
N MET A 5 23.29 2.54 19.59
CA MET A 5 22.19 1.59 19.78
C MET A 5 20.82 2.26 19.53
N GLY A 6 19.98 1.64 18.72
CA GLY A 6 18.62 2.11 18.42
C GLY A 6 18.54 3.27 17.43
N ASN A 7 19.65 3.68 16.81
CA ASN A 7 19.67 4.79 15.84
C ASN A 7 19.65 4.32 14.38
N PHE A 8 19.71 2.99 14.13
CA PHE A 8 19.78 2.46 12.77
C PHE A 8 18.63 2.96 11.89
N ALA A 9 17.39 2.84 12.36
CA ALA A 9 16.20 3.20 11.58
C ALA A 9 16.17 4.68 11.16
N ALA A 10 16.74 5.57 11.97
CA ALA A 10 16.79 7.01 11.68
C ALA A 10 17.94 7.41 10.76
N ILE A 11 19.00 6.60 10.68
CA ILE A 11 20.21 6.90 9.90
C ILE A 11 20.21 6.18 8.55
N PHE A 12 19.67 4.97 8.51
CA PHE A 12 19.67 4.13 7.32
C PHE A 12 19.04 4.79 6.08
N PRO A 13 17.97 5.60 6.16
CA PRO A 13 17.40 6.27 4.98
C PRO A 13 18.43 7.11 4.21
N GLN A 14 19.41 7.70 4.89
CA GLN A 14 20.48 8.51 4.26
C GLN A 14 21.43 7.70 3.37
N TYR A 15 21.51 6.39 3.59
CA TYR A 15 22.43 5.48 2.90
C TYR A 15 21.70 4.51 1.96
N ARG A 16 20.38 4.66 1.84
CA ARG A 16 19.52 3.84 1.01
C ARG A 16 19.65 4.32 -0.44
N SER A 17 20.43 3.59 -1.24
CA SER A 17 20.66 3.94 -2.66
C SER A 17 20.07 2.93 -3.65
N GLY A 18 19.46 1.83 -3.18
CA GLY A 18 18.98 0.75 -4.05
C GLY A 18 17.86 -0.11 -3.47
N SER A 19 17.23 0.32 -2.38
CA SER A 19 16.05 -0.34 -1.82
C SER A 19 14.96 0.71 -1.59
N ASP A 20 14.20 1.01 -2.64
CA ASP A 20 13.09 1.96 -2.60
C ASP A 20 11.88 1.30 -1.96
N SER A 21 11.93 1.12 -0.63
CA SER A 21 10.82 0.57 0.15
C SER A 21 10.16 1.65 0.99
N ILE A 22 8.83 1.70 0.90
CA ILE A 22 7.98 2.55 1.75
C ILE A 22 8.15 2.16 3.23
N GLU A 23 8.38 0.87 3.50
CA GLU A 23 8.58 0.40 4.86
C GLU A 23 9.88 0.94 5.49
N SER A 24 9.73 1.44 6.72
CA SER A 24 10.86 1.78 7.57
C SER A 24 11.65 0.51 7.90
N VAL A 25 12.92 0.47 7.54
CA VAL A 25 13.79 -0.66 7.90
C VAL A 25 14.31 -0.43 9.31
N LEU A 26 13.74 -1.17 10.27
CA LEU A 26 14.04 -0.99 11.69
C LEU A 26 15.43 -1.49 12.09
N HIS A 27 15.95 -2.51 11.38
CA HIS A 27 17.25 -3.11 11.62
C HIS A 27 17.76 -3.82 10.36
N PRO A 28 19.07 -4.09 10.24
CA PRO A 28 19.61 -4.96 9.20
C PRO A 28 18.99 -6.36 9.24
N LYS A 29 19.06 -7.10 8.13
CA LYS A 29 18.59 -8.50 8.06
C LYS A 29 19.51 -9.50 8.78
N SER A 30 20.61 -9.05 9.38
CA SER A 30 21.61 -9.88 10.08
C SER A 30 21.91 -9.30 11.46
N ASP A 31 21.88 -10.12 12.51
CA ASP A 31 22.24 -9.67 13.87
C ASP A 31 23.71 -9.20 13.94
N VAL A 32 24.60 -9.81 13.14
CA VAL A 32 26.01 -9.41 13.09
C VAL A 32 26.16 -8.04 12.44
N LEU A 33 25.46 -7.79 11.33
CA LEU A 33 25.42 -6.46 10.72
C LEU A 33 24.77 -5.44 11.66
N TRP A 34 23.76 -5.86 12.42
CA TRP A 34 23.12 -4.97 13.40
C TRP A 34 24.10 -4.53 14.49
N VAL A 35 24.83 -5.47 15.10
CA VAL A 35 25.89 -5.15 16.07
C VAL A 35 26.97 -4.25 15.45
N LEU A 36 27.40 -4.55 14.23
CA LEU A 36 28.42 -3.75 13.53
C LEU A 36 27.94 -2.34 13.19
N THR A 37 26.68 -2.19 12.77
CA THR A 37 26.13 -0.87 12.43
C THR A 37 25.95 -0.03 13.69
N GLU A 38 25.38 -0.56 14.76
CA GLU A 38 25.12 0.21 15.98
C GLU A 38 26.36 0.44 16.85
N LEU A 39 27.15 -0.60 17.09
CA LEU A 39 28.31 -0.54 17.99
C LEU A 39 29.64 -0.38 17.24
N GLY A 40 29.62 -0.39 15.91
CA GLY A 40 30.80 -0.23 15.09
C GLY A 40 31.76 -1.42 15.20
N LEU A 41 33.02 -1.13 14.87
CA LEU A 41 34.12 -2.09 14.99
C LEU A 41 34.28 -2.59 16.43
N PHE A 42 34.00 -1.77 17.44
CA PHE A 42 34.08 -2.20 18.84
C PHE A 42 33.13 -3.37 19.11
N GLY A 43 31.84 -3.21 18.77
CA GLY A 43 30.87 -4.30 18.95
C GLY A 43 31.20 -5.54 18.11
N GLY A 44 31.61 -5.35 16.86
CA GLY A 44 32.02 -6.45 15.98
C GLY A 44 33.21 -7.24 16.53
N VAL A 45 34.26 -6.54 16.98
CA VAL A 45 35.45 -7.16 17.58
C VAL A 45 35.10 -7.85 18.91
N SER A 46 34.29 -7.22 19.77
CA SER A 46 33.83 -7.84 21.01
C SER A 46 33.03 -9.11 20.75
N LEU A 47 32.10 -9.10 19.78
CA LEU A 47 31.34 -10.28 19.38
C LEU A 47 32.26 -11.40 18.87
N LEU A 48 33.21 -11.04 17.99
CA LEU A 48 34.20 -11.99 17.47
C LEU A 48 35.03 -12.61 18.60
N LEU A 49 35.50 -11.81 19.55
CA LEU A 49 36.27 -12.30 20.70
C LEU A 49 35.46 -13.26 21.57
N VAL A 50 34.18 -12.97 21.81
CA VAL A 50 33.28 -13.87 22.57
C VAL A 50 33.10 -15.21 21.83
N VAL A 51 32.86 -15.17 20.52
CA VAL A 51 32.70 -16.36 19.69
C VAL A 51 33.99 -17.19 19.66
N VAL A 52 35.15 -16.55 19.45
CA VAL A 52 36.45 -17.22 19.46
C VAL A 52 36.75 -17.82 20.84
N ALA A 53 36.50 -17.08 21.93
CA ALA A 53 36.65 -17.59 23.30
C ALA A 53 35.78 -18.82 23.55
N PHE A 54 34.51 -18.77 23.13
CA PHE A 54 33.59 -19.91 23.22
C PHE A 54 34.15 -21.15 22.49
N PHE A 55 34.56 -21.02 21.23
CA PHE A 55 35.13 -22.15 20.49
C PHE A 55 36.45 -22.66 21.09
N MET A 56 37.28 -21.77 21.65
CA MET A 56 38.48 -22.18 22.38
C MET A 56 38.15 -23.01 23.62
N MET A 57 37.08 -22.66 24.37
CA MET A 57 36.61 -23.44 25.51
C MET A 57 36.04 -24.80 25.09
N CYS A 58 35.39 -24.87 23.93
CA CYS A 58 34.79 -26.09 23.38
C CYS A 58 35.79 -27.05 22.69
N ARG A 59 37.10 -26.74 22.61
CA ARG A 59 38.09 -27.60 21.93
C ARG A 59 38.18 -29.02 22.49
N LYS A 60 37.79 -29.23 23.75
CA LYS A 60 37.80 -30.54 24.42
C LYS A 60 36.41 -31.21 24.46
N SER A 61 35.37 -30.60 23.88
CA SER A 61 33.98 -31.08 24.00
C SER A 61 33.76 -32.47 23.45
N VAL A 62 34.52 -32.89 22.44
CA VAL A 62 34.44 -34.21 21.79
C VAL A 62 35.07 -35.34 22.63
N ARG A 63 35.79 -35.02 23.71
CA ARG A 63 36.54 -36.04 24.49
C ARG A 63 35.79 -36.53 25.72
N GLY A 64 35.72 -37.84 25.92
CA GLY A 64 35.16 -38.47 27.13
C GLY A 64 33.70 -38.94 26.99
N PRO A 65 33.13 -39.55 28.05
CA PRO A 65 31.87 -40.31 27.99
C PRO A 65 30.63 -39.49 27.58
N ASN A 66 30.62 -38.19 27.87
CA ASN A 66 29.52 -37.28 27.51
C ASN A 66 29.82 -36.44 26.24
N GLY A 67 30.83 -36.83 25.46
CA GLY A 67 31.30 -36.05 24.30
C GLY A 67 30.24 -35.83 23.22
N THR A 68 29.43 -36.86 22.95
CA THR A 68 28.37 -36.80 21.93
C THR A 68 27.30 -35.77 22.25
N TYR A 69 26.82 -35.72 23.50
CA TYR A 69 25.80 -34.73 23.92
C TYR A 69 26.33 -33.29 23.84
N ARG A 70 27.59 -33.07 24.22
CA ARG A 70 28.23 -31.75 24.08
C ARG A 70 28.46 -31.35 22.63
N LEU A 71 28.74 -32.33 21.76
CA LEU A 71 28.84 -32.09 20.32
C LEU A 71 27.48 -31.68 19.73
N ILE A 72 26.39 -32.34 20.12
CA ILE A 72 25.02 -31.95 19.71
C ILE A 72 24.73 -30.52 20.16
N ALA A 73 25.02 -30.18 21.42
CA ALA A 73 24.86 -28.84 21.94
C ALA A 73 25.71 -27.80 21.18
N LEU A 74 26.97 -28.14 20.85
CA LEU A 74 27.84 -27.28 20.04
C LEU A 74 27.29 -27.07 18.62
N LEU A 75 26.77 -28.11 17.98
CA LEU A 75 26.16 -28.02 16.65
C LEU A 75 24.91 -27.13 16.67
N ALA A 76 24.10 -27.19 17.73
CA ALA A 76 22.96 -26.29 17.91
C ALA A 76 23.39 -24.81 17.99
N VAL A 77 24.49 -24.51 18.70
CA VAL A 77 25.05 -23.15 18.76
C VAL A 77 25.61 -22.71 17.40
N VAL A 78 26.31 -23.60 16.67
CA VAL A 78 26.80 -23.30 15.31
C VAL A 78 25.65 -23.00 14.37
N ALA A 79 24.58 -23.80 14.40
CA ALA A 79 23.37 -23.55 13.60
C ALA A 79 22.74 -22.19 13.93
N PHE A 80 22.64 -21.84 15.22
CA PHE A 80 22.18 -20.53 15.65
C PHE A 80 23.08 -19.39 15.13
N LEU A 81 24.41 -19.51 15.25
CA LEU A 81 25.34 -18.50 14.78
C LEU A 81 25.26 -18.30 13.25
N MET A 82 25.16 -19.39 12.48
CA MET A 82 24.93 -19.30 11.03
C MET A 82 23.61 -18.60 10.73
N HIS A 83 22.56 -18.91 11.48
CA HIS A 83 21.26 -18.30 11.28
C HIS A 83 21.23 -16.81 11.70
N ALA A 84 21.95 -16.42 12.76
CA ALA A 84 22.13 -15.02 13.18
C ALA A 84 23.07 -14.22 12.26
N PHE A 85 23.92 -14.90 11.49
CA PHE A 85 24.77 -14.26 10.49
C PHE A 85 23.97 -13.81 9.26
N ILE A 86 22.98 -14.61 8.84
CA ILE A 86 22.15 -14.34 7.66
C ILE A 86 20.83 -13.65 8.03
N GLY A 87 20.30 -14.00 9.20
CA GLY A 87 18.98 -13.59 9.69
C GLY A 87 19.06 -12.86 11.03
N VAL A 88 17.88 -12.61 11.61
CA VAL A 88 17.69 -11.82 12.82
C VAL A 88 17.17 -12.70 13.98
N SER A 89 17.87 -13.79 14.28
CA SER A 89 17.43 -14.71 15.35
C SER A 89 18.00 -14.36 16.73
N GLY A 90 19.12 -13.64 16.77
CA GLY A 90 19.86 -13.31 17.98
C GLY A 90 19.21 -12.22 18.83
N HIS A 91 18.45 -11.30 18.25
CA HIS A 91 17.70 -10.31 19.03
C HIS A 91 16.41 -10.89 19.66
N ARG A 92 15.96 -12.08 19.26
CA ARG A 92 14.77 -12.73 19.83
C ARG A 92 15.14 -13.41 21.15
N PRO A 93 14.57 -13.00 22.30
CA PRO A 93 15.00 -13.50 23.60
C PRO A 93 14.94 -15.03 23.72
N GLY A 94 13.87 -15.65 23.21
CA GLY A 94 13.71 -17.10 23.24
C GLY A 94 14.85 -17.84 22.54
N ALA A 95 15.16 -17.46 21.29
CA ALA A 95 16.22 -18.09 20.52
C ALA A 95 17.61 -17.85 21.16
N LEU A 96 17.87 -16.63 21.65
CA LEU A 96 19.11 -16.28 22.32
C LEU A 96 19.31 -17.09 23.61
N TYR A 97 18.28 -17.21 24.46
CA TYR A 97 18.39 -17.96 25.71
C TYR A 97 18.60 -19.46 25.47
N PHE A 98 17.93 -20.05 24.49
CA PHE A 98 18.19 -21.43 24.09
C PHE A 98 19.62 -21.61 23.57
N ALA A 99 20.10 -20.69 22.73
CA ALA A 99 21.48 -20.72 22.25
C ALA A 99 22.50 -20.61 23.40
N LEU A 100 22.27 -19.74 24.38
CA LEU A 100 23.12 -19.63 25.57
C LEU A 100 23.08 -20.88 26.44
N PHE A 101 21.92 -21.51 26.58
CA PHE A 101 21.78 -22.79 27.30
C PHE A 101 22.58 -23.91 26.61
N PHE A 102 22.44 -24.07 25.30
CA PHE A 102 23.25 -25.03 24.54
C PHE A 102 24.74 -24.68 24.55
N ALA A 103 25.10 -23.40 24.54
CA ALA A 103 26.49 -22.97 24.71
C ALA A 103 27.05 -23.39 26.07
N ALA A 104 26.29 -23.23 27.15
CA ALA A 104 26.69 -23.69 28.48
C ALA A 104 26.87 -25.23 28.52
N LEU A 105 25.96 -25.98 27.90
CA LEU A 105 26.05 -27.45 27.82
C LEU A 105 27.23 -27.93 26.96
N ALA A 106 27.62 -27.17 25.93
CA ALA A 106 28.73 -27.51 25.04
C ALA A 106 30.10 -27.42 25.73
N ILE A 107 30.22 -26.59 26.78
CA ILE A 107 31.49 -26.34 27.48
C ILE A 107 31.81 -27.51 28.42
N PRO A 108 33.00 -28.14 28.32
CA PRO A 108 33.42 -29.19 29.25
C PRO A 108 33.61 -28.65 30.67
N GLY A 109 33.17 -29.38 31.70
CA GLY A 109 33.32 -28.97 33.10
C GLY A 109 34.76 -28.59 33.49
N ASP A 110 35.75 -29.34 33.02
CA ASP A 110 37.18 -29.11 33.31
C ASP A 110 37.76 -27.87 32.62
N SER A 111 37.04 -27.30 31.64
CA SER A 111 37.46 -26.07 30.94
C SER A 111 37.02 -24.79 31.66
N LEU A 112 36.06 -24.91 32.59
CA LEU A 112 35.63 -23.83 33.46
C LEU A 112 36.64 -23.66 34.58
N ARG A 113 37.72 -22.90 34.32
CA ARG A 113 38.62 -22.47 35.39
C ARG A 113 37.87 -21.53 36.32
N ALA A 114 37.96 -21.76 37.63
CA ALA A 114 37.47 -20.82 38.61
C ALA A 114 38.07 -19.43 38.33
N THR A 115 37.21 -18.43 38.18
CA THR A 115 37.64 -17.05 37.92
C THR A 115 38.50 -16.58 39.09
N ARG A 116 39.58 -15.85 38.81
CA ARG A 116 40.39 -15.20 39.88
C ARG A 116 39.65 -14.09 40.61
N LEU A 117 38.46 -13.71 40.13
CA LEU A 117 37.62 -12.70 40.73
C LEU A 117 36.90 -13.25 41.98
N PRO A 118 36.81 -12.46 43.06
CA PRO A 118 36.16 -12.89 44.29
C PRO A 118 34.66 -13.11 44.08
N ARG A 119 34.07 -14.06 44.81
CA ARG A 119 32.62 -14.36 44.72
C ARG A 119 31.73 -13.13 44.91
N TYR A 120 32.16 -12.18 45.74
CA TYR A 120 31.44 -10.94 45.97
C TYR A 120 31.29 -10.09 44.71
N PHE A 121 32.31 -10.06 43.83
CA PHE A 121 32.23 -9.33 42.57
C PHE A 121 31.07 -9.83 41.70
N TRP A 122 30.95 -11.14 41.52
CA TRP A 122 29.85 -11.74 40.75
C TRP A 122 28.48 -11.52 41.40
N ARG A 123 28.40 -11.54 42.73
CA ARG A 123 27.16 -11.23 43.46
C ARG A 123 26.76 -9.77 43.32
N MET A 124 27.73 -8.85 43.37
CA MET A 124 27.49 -7.41 43.14
C MET A 124 27.08 -7.14 41.70
N LEU A 125 27.74 -7.76 40.72
CA LEU A 125 27.37 -7.63 39.32
C LEU A 125 25.97 -8.18 39.06
N GLY A 126 25.65 -9.37 39.60
CA GLY A 126 24.30 -9.94 39.50
C GLY A 126 23.26 -9.07 40.18
N GLY A 127 23.54 -8.58 41.40
CA GLY A 127 22.66 -7.66 42.13
C GLY A 127 22.45 -6.34 41.39
N PHE A 128 23.49 -5.80 40.77
CA PHE A 128 23.41 -4.61 39.91
C PHE A 128 22.52 -4.87 38.69
N LEU A 129 22.73 -5.98 37.95
CA LEU A 129 21.92 -6.34 36.79
C LEU A 129 20.46 -6.57 37.15
N VAL A 130 20.18 -7.23 38.28
CA VAL A 130 18.82 -7.40 38.81
C VAL A 130 18.22 -6.05 39.18
N SER A 131 18.98 -5.16 39.82
CA SER A 131 18.51 -3.82 40.18
C SER A 131 18.19 -2.99 38.93
N VAL A 132 19.02 -3.06 37.89
CA VAL A 132 18.77 -2.42 36.59
C VAL A 132 17.52 -3.02 35.94
N GLY A 133 17.36 -4.35 35.94
CA GLY A 133 16.19 -5.02 35.39
C GLY A 133 14.89 -4.65 36.13
N LEU A 134 14.92 -4.65 37.46
CA LEU A 134 13.80 -4.22 38.30
C LEU A 134 13.50 -2.73 38.12
N LEU A 135 14.53 -1.90 38.01
CA LEU A 135 14.39 -0.48 37.72
C LEU A 135 13.71 -0.29 36.37
N TRP A 136 14.08 -1.05 35.33
CA TRP A 136 13.48 -1.01 34.00
C TRP A 136 12.02 -1.51 33.98
N MET A 137 11.72 -2.60 34.68
CA MET A 137 10.36 -3.13 34.82
C MET A 137 9.45 -2.19 35.63
N GLY A 138 9.97 -1.61 36.73
CA GLY A 138 9.25 -0.65 37.55
C GLY A 138 9.14 0.74 36.91
N SER A 139 10.00 1.04 35.93
CA SER A 139 10.05 2.29 35.17
C SER A 139 8.70 2.62 34.51
N SER A 140 8.00 1.59 34.00
CA SER A 140 6.68 1.74 33.39
C SER A 140 5.59 2.01 34.43
N ALA A 141 5.62 1.33 35.57
CA ALA A 141 4.64 1.46 36.65
C ALA A 141 4.75 2.80 37.41
N VAL A 142 5.96 3.34 37.54
CA VAL A 142 6.24 4.62 38.23
C VAL A 142 6.22 5.81 37.25
N GLY A 143 6.03 5.57 35.94
CA GLY A 143 6.02 6.61 34.91
C GLY A 143 7.41 7.17 34.55
N LEU A 144 8.47 6.69 35.20
CA LEU A 144 9.87 6.97 34.88
C LEU A 144 10.27 6.16 33.65
N ARG A 145 9.95 6.61 32.44
CA ARG A 145 10.28 5.88 31.20
C ARG A 145 11.78 6.01 30.90
N LEU A 146 12.59 5.13 31.50
CA LEU A 146 14.06 5.12 31.38
C LEU A 146 14.57 4.52 30.06
N HIS A 147 13.71 3.80 29.33
CA HIS A 147 14.02 3.22 28.03
C HIS A 147 13.84 4.25 26.90
N SER A 148 14.80 4.39 26.00
CA SER A 148 14.78 5.38 24.90
C SER A 148 13.55 5.27 24.00
N LEU A 149 13.23 4.05 23.52
CA LEU A 149 12.04 3.80 22.68
C LEU A 149 10.69 4.01 23.39
N ALA A 150 10.54 3.53 24.64
CA ALA A 150 9.30 3.76 25.39
C ALA A 150 9.12 5.24 25.78
N LYS A 151 10.22 5.95 26.01
CA LYS A 151 10.24 7.40 26.25
C LYS A 151 9.92 8.18 24.98
N SER A 152 10.39 7.73 23.81
CA SER A 152 10.12 8.39 22.53
C SER A 152 8.66 8.24 22.10
N GLY A 153 8.08 7.04 22.20
CA GLY A 153 6.65 6.83 21.94
C GLY A 153 5.78 7.68 22.87
N ALA A 154 6.11 7.69 24.17
CA ALA A 154 5.45 8.55 25.16
C ALA A 154 5.46 10.04 24.82
N ALA A 155 6.57 10.50 24.25
CA ALA A 155 6.77 11.91 23.97
C ALA A 155 5.88 12.31 22.79
N VAL A 156 5.79 11.47 21.77
CA VAL A 156 4.87 11.65 20.64
C VAL A 156 3.42 11.71 21.13
N ASP A 157 2.97 10.73 21.93
CA ASP A 157 1.60 10.72 22.47
C ASP A 157 1.26 12.01 23.25
N ARG A 158 2.22 12.52 24.03
CA ARG A 158 2.03 13.75 24.82
C ARG A 158 2.06 14.99 23.96
N VAL A 159 2.85 15.01 22.89
CA VAL A 159 2.85 16.11 21.91
C VAL A 159 1.48 16.17 21.24
N GLU A 160 0.97 15.03 20.76
CA GLU A 160 -0.37 14.94 20.17
C GLU A 160 -1.47 15.37 21.13
N GLN A 161 -1.43 14.94 22.39
CA GLN A 161 -2.36 15.39 23.42
C GLN A 161 -2.25 16.91 23.69
N SER A 162 -1.03 17.47 23.67
CA SER A 162 -0.82 18.90 23.89
C SER A 162 -1.31 19.73 22.70
N ILE A 163 -1.11 19.25 21.46
CA ILE A 163 -1.67 19.85 20.24
C ILE A 163 -3.21 19.80 20.28
N ALA A 164 -3.79 18.63 20.60
CA ALA A 164 -5.25 18.47 20.69
C ALA A 164 -5.88 19.37 21.76
N SER A 165 -5.15 19.66 22.84
CA SER A 165 -5.57 20.60 23.89
C SER A 165 -5.17 22.05 23.63
N LYS A 166 -4.57 22.36 22.47
CA LYS A 166 -4.06 23.68 22.06
C LYS A 166 -3.04 24.28 23.03
N ASP A 167 -2.33 23.45 23.78
CA ASP A 167 -1.20 23.85 24.63
C ASP A 167 0.10 23.78 23.81
N PHE A 168 0.24 24.72 22.86
CA PHE A 168 1.32 24.75 21.88
C PHE A 168 2.70 25.02 22.50
N LEU A 169 2.77 25.83 23.56
CA LEU A 169 4.02 26.06 24.30
C LEU A 169 4.55 24.76 24.91
N ARG A 170 3.66 23.99 25.55
CA ARG A 170 4.03 22.69 26.09
C ARG A 170 4.37 21.70 24.98
N ALA A 171 3.59 21.66 23.91
CA ALA A 171 3.85 20.80 22.75
C ALA A 171 5.26 21.06 22.19
N ARG A 172 5.60 22.33 21.93
CA ARG A 172 6.92 22.76 21.46
C ARG A 172 8.04 22.32 22.41
N SER A 173 7.88 22.56 23.71
CA SER A 173 8.91 22.17 24.68
C SER A 173 9.17 20.66 24.71
N LEU A 174 8.12 19.84 24.52
CA LEU A 174 8.22 18.39 24.44
C LEU A 174 8.87 17.93 23.14
N VAL A 175 8.55 18.59 22.01
CA VAL A 175 9.17 18.31 20.72
C VAL A 175 10.65 18.68 20.75
N ASP A 176 11.03 19.85 21.25
CA ASP A 176 12.43 20.29 21.34
C ASP A 176 13.27 19.34 22.20
N ALA A 177 12.73 18.92 23.35
CA ALA A 177 13.37 17.91 24.19
C ALA A 177 13.53 16.57 23.45
N SER A 178 12.56 16.19 22.63
CA SER A 178 12.61 14.95 21.83
C SER A 178 13.65 15.04 20.73
N ILE A 179 13.70 16.14 19.97
CA ILE A 179 14.68 16.41 18.92
C ILE A 179 16.10 16.35 19.48
N SER A 180 16.34 16.92 20.67
CA SER A 180 17.66 16.86 21.32
C SER A 180 18.18 15.44 21.56
N SER A 181 17.26 14.48 21.72
CA SER A 181 17.58 13.06 21.93
C SER A 181 17.57 12.22 20.65
N GLN A 182 16.81 12.64 19.64
CA GLN A 182 16.53 11.91 18.40
C GLN A 182 16.54 12.86 17.19
N PRO A 183 17.71 13.43 16.84
CA PRO A 183 17.80 14.53 15.87
C PRO A 183 17.56 14.10 14.42
N LEU A 184 17.39 12.80 14.13
CA LEU A 184 17.16 12.27 12.79
C LEU A 184 15.75 11.69 12.60
N ARG A 185 14.85 11.93 13.55
CA ARG A 185 13.43 11.57 13.38
C ARG A 185 12.68 12.69 12.69
N TRP A 186 12.31 12.46 11.44
CA TRP A 186 11.65 13.46 10.61
C TRP A 186 10.29 13.90 11.18
N GLU A 187 9.57 13.00 11.85
CA GLU A 187 8.23 13.28 12.40
C GLU A 187 8.28 14.40 13.44
N LEU A 188 9.36 14.47 14.21
CA LEU A 188 9.53 15.50 15.24
C LEU A 188 9.70 16.89 14.63
N TYR A 189 10.43 16.99 13.52
CA TYR A 189 10.55 18.27 12.80
C TYR A 189 9.24 18.63 12.11
N HIS A 190 8.55 17.67 11.51
CA HIS A 190 7.24 17.89 10.91
C HIS A 190 6.24 18.42 11.96
N GLN A 191 6.17 17.78 13.13
CA GLN A 191 5.33 18.25 14.25
C GLN A 191 5.72 19.65 14.74
N ARG A 192 7.02 19.95 14.88
CA ARG A 192 7.45 21.30 15.26
C ARG A 192 7.02 22.33 14.22
N ALA A 193 7.17 22.02 12.94
CA ALA A 193 6.74 22.90 11.86
C ALA A 193 5.24 23.21 11.92
N LEU A 194 4.40 22.21 12.19
CA LEU A 194 2.95 22.41 12.39
C LEU A 194 2.68 23.34 13.57
N ILE A 195 3.37 23.15 14.70
CA ILE A 195 3.23 24.03 15.87
C ILE A 195 3.65 25.48 15.55
N GLU A 196 4.78 25.67 14.85
CA GLU A 196 5.24 27.01 14.45
C GLU A 196 4.27 27.69 13.48
N LEU A 197 3.57 26.93 12.61
CA LEU A 197 2.51 27.44 11.73
C LEU A 197 1.24 27.82 12.47
N GLU A 198 0.74 26.97 13.36
CA GLU A 198 -0.56 27.15 14.02
C GLU A 198 -0.52 28.14 15.19
N ASP A 199 0.54 28.10 16.02
CA ASP A 199 0.63 28.92 17.24
C ASP A 199 1.23 30.29 16.97
N LEU A 200 2.37 30.32 16.27
CA LEU A 200 3.22 31.49 16.14
C LEU A 200 3.08 32.18 14.78
N GLY A 201 2.53 31.49 13.78
CA GLY A 201 2.50 31.96 12.40
C GLY A 201 3.89 32.19 11.81
N ASP A 202 4.94 31.60 12.40
CA ASP A 202 6.32 31.75 11.95
C ASP A 202 6.59 30.81 10.78
N ARG A 203 6.30 31.33 9.59
CA ARG A 203 6.42 30.58 8.33
C ARG A 203 7.87 30.22 8.02
N ASP A 204 8.85 30.99 8.47
CA ASP A 204 10.25 30.71 8.14
C ASP A 204 10.84 29.65 9.08
N ALA A 205 10.45 29.67 10.37
CA ALA A 205 10.76 28.59 11.30
C ALA A 205 10.13 27.26 10.84
N ALA A 206 8.84 27.28 10.48
CA ALA A 206 8.15 26.10 9.97
C ALA A 206 8.80 25.54 8.71
N PHE A 207 9.15 26.40 7.74
CA PHE A 207 9.84 25.99 6.53
C PHE A 207 11.20 25.35 6.81
N ALA A 208 11.99 25.93 7.72
CA ALA A 208 13.26 25.36 8.12
C ALA A 208 13.09 23.96 8.73
N ASP A 209 12.01 23.71 9.47
CA ASP A 209 11.72 22.40 10.05
C ASP A 209 11.20 21.39 9.04
N PHE A 210 10.34 21.78 8.10
CA PHE A 210 9.97 20.87 7.01
C PHE A 210 11.19 20.46 6.16
N GLN A 211 12.10 21.40 5.90
CA GLN A 211 13.37 21.09 5.24
C GLN A 211 14.23 20.11 6.03
N ARG A 212 14.27 20.23 7.37
CA ARG A 212 14.95 19.25 8.24
C ARG A 212 14.25 17.89 8.21
N ALA A 213 12.92 17.85 8.13
CA ALA A 213 12.16 16.60 8.00
C ALA A 213 12.51 15.89 6.68
N ARG A 214 12.45 16.60 5.55
CA ARG A 214 12.85 16.09 4.22
C ARG A 214 14.31 15.71 4.12
N PHE A 215 15.18 16.39 4.88
CA PHE A 215 16.58 16.00 4.99
C PHE A 215 16.72 14.70 5.79
N ALA A 216 16.03 14.55 6.92
CA ALA A 216 16.11 13.37 7.78
C ALA A 216 15.53 12.11 7.10
N GLU A 217 14.49 12.27 6.28
CA GLU A 217 13.90 11.22 5.46
C GLU A 217 13.87 11.62 3.98
N PRO A 218 14.93 11.28 3.21
CA PRO A 218 15.07 11.70 1.82
C PRO A 218 14.29 10.82 0.85
N THR A 219 13.81 9.63 1.26
CA THR A 219 13.25 8.64 0.33
C THR A 219 11.73 8.65 0.27
N LEU A 220 11.05 8.90 1.39
CA LEU A 220 9.60 8.86 1.47
C LEU A 220 8.96 10.15 0.94
N GLY A 221 8.13 10.02 -0.10
CA GLY A 221 7.34 11.14 -0.64
C GLY A 221 6.27 11.63 0.33
N GLU A 222 5.84 10.77 1.28
CA GLU A 222 4.88 11.12 2.32
C GLU A 222 5.30 12.35 3.14
N VAL A 223 6.59 12.54 3.39
CA VAL A 223 7.10 13.69 4.15
C VAL A 223 6.78 15.01 3.44
N SER A 224 7.04 15.06 2.14
CA SER A 224 6.77 16.23 1.29
C SER A 224 5.28 16.40 1.00
N LEU A 225 4.56 15.28 0.89
CA LEU A 225 3.10 15.27 0.76
C LEU A 225 2.42 15.95 1.95
N LEU A 226 2.78 15.55 3.17
CA LEU A 226 2.23 16.11 4.41
C LEU A 226 2.63 17.58 4.57
N GLU A 227 3.86 17.96 4.25
CA GLU A 227 4.29 19.37 4.19
C GLU A 227 3.37 20.18 3.26
N GLY A 228 3.06 19.64 2.07
CA GLY A 228 2.20 20.35 1.13
C GLY A 228 0.79 20.59 1.67
N PHE A 229 0.19 19.63 2.36
CA PHE A 229 -1.11 19.81 3.04
C PHE A 229 -1.01 20.86 4.16
N ALA A 230 0.05 20.84 4.96
CA ALA A 230 0.26 21.83 6.02
C ALA A 230 0.36 23.27 5.50
N TRP A 231 0.89 23.47 4.30
CA TRP A 231 1.03 24.79 3.70
C TRP A 231 -0.24 25.35 3.06
N LEU A 232 -1.29 24.55 2.82
CA LEU A 232 -2.45 24.97 2.01
C LEU A 232 -3.11 26.27 2.49
N ASP A 233 -3.28 26.39 3.81
CA ASP A 233 -3.93 27.55 4.44
C ASP A 233 -2.97 28.72 4.69
N HIS A 234 -1.65 28.52 4.52
CA HIS A 234 -0.62 29.48 4.91
C HIS A 234 0.18 30.04 3.73
N ASP A 235 0.67 29.17 2.84
CA ASP A 235 1.46 29.52 1.66
C ASP A 235 1.27 28.50 0.52
N ARG A 236 0.41 28.86 -0.42
CA ARG A 236 0.05 28.02 -1.57
C ARG A 236 1.21 27.72 -2.51
N ALA A 237 2.22 28.59 -2.59
CA ALA A 237 3.37 28.34 -3.45
C ALA A 237 4.23 27.22 -2.86
N ARG A 238 4.47 27.27 -1.55
CA ARG A 238 5.19 26.22 -0.82
C ARG A 238 4.43 24.89 -0.82
N ALA A 239 3.09 24.93 -0.74
CA ALA A 239 2.26 23.73 -0.84
C ALA A 239 2.50 22.97 -2.16
N VAL A 240 2.44 23.68 -3.29
CA VAL A 240 2.65 23.10 -4.62
C VAL A 240 4.09 22.61 -4.82
N GLU A 241 5.08 23.34 -4.29
CA GLU A 241 6.47 22.91 -4.33
C GLU A 241 6.69 21.59 -3.58
N ALA A 242 6.15 21.47 -2.37
CA ALA A 242 6.25 20.26 -1.56
C ALA A 242 5.52 19.07 -2.22
N TRP A 243 4.35 19.29 -2.80
CA TRP A 243 3.66 18.26 -3.58
C TRP A 243 4.42 17.84 -4.84
N SER A 244 5.09 18.78 -5.52
CA SER A 244 5.95 18.45 -6.66
C SER A 244 7.10 17.54 -6.23
N ASP A 245 7.78 17.88 -5.13
CA ASP A 245 8.88 17.06 -4.57
C ASP A 245 8.40 15.69 -4.07
N SER A 246 7.14 15.57 -3.63
CA SER A 246 6.54 14.27 -3.27
C SER A 246 6.54 13.29 -4.44
N PHE A 247 6.31 13.75 -5.68
CA PHE A 247 6.22 12.88 -6.85
C PHE A 247 7.57 12.41 -7.41
N ASP A 248 8.65 13.06 -6.98
CA ASP A 248 10.01 12.65 -7.31
C ASP A 248 10.56 11.61 -6.30
N ARG A 249 9.74 11.20 -5.33
CA ARG A 249 10.09 10.30 -4.22
C ARG A 249 9.21 9.04 -4.18
N VAL A 250 9.56 8.09 -3.31
CA VAL A 250 8.84 6.82 -3.16
C VAL A 250 7.55 7.05 -2.38
N ASN A 251 6.41 6.68 -2.95
CA ASN A 251 5.10 6.78 -2.32
C ASN A 251 4.39 5.44 -2.28
N ALA A 252 3.57 5.24 -1.23
CA ALA A 252 2.76 4.04 -1.07
C ALA A 252 1.63 3.94 -2.10
N ASP A 253 0.93 5.05 -2.31
CA ASP A 253 -0.26 5.13 -3.17
C ASP A 253 -0.30 6.52 -3.83
N GLU A 254 0.48 6.67 -4.89
CA GLU A 254 0.58 7.93 -5.64
C GLU A 254 -0.78 8.38 -6.17
N THR A 255 -1.60 7.43 -6.65
CA THR A 255 -2.93 7.68 -7.19
C THR A 255 -3.84 8.24 -6.10
N SER A 256 -4.01 7.55 -4.97
CA SER A 256 -4.85 8.05 -3.88
C SER A 256 -4.37 9.40 -3.34
N ASN A 257 -3.05 9.59 -3.25
CA ASN A 257 -2.46 10.86 -2.83
C ASN A 257 -2.80 12.00 -3.79
N PHE A 258 -2.71 11.77 -5.10
CA PHE A 258 -3.06 12.77 -6.10
C PHE A 258 -4.56 13.09 -6.09
N ALA A 259 -5.43 12.08 -5.96
CA ALA A 259 -6.87 12.29 -5.79
C ALA A 259 -7.19 13.15 -4.55
N ARG A 260 -6.48 12.90 -3.43
CA ARG A 260 -6.60 13.72 -2.22
C ARG A 260 -6.22 15.18 -2.48
N MET A 261 -5.15 15.44 -3.24
CA MET A 261 -4.77 16.81 -3.62
C MET A 261 -5.87 17.50 -4.44
N ILE A 262 -6.47 16.81 -5.42
CA ILE A 262 -7.58 17.36 -6.22
C ILE A 262 -8.75 17.73 -5.30
N GLY A 263 -9.12 16.83 -4.38
CA GLY A 263 -10.21 17.04 -3.43
C GLY A 263 -10.02 18.29 -2.56
N GLU A 264 -8.83 18.46 -1.98
CA GLU A 264 -8.54 19.62 -1.12
C GLU A 264 -8.56 20.96 -1.88
N VAL A 265 -8.19 20.96 -3.16
CA VAL A 265 -8.11 22.21 -3.94
C VAL A 265 -9.27 22.43 -4.91
N ALA A 266 -10.30 21.58 -4.87
CA ALA A 266 -11.44 21.61 -5.79
C ALA A 266 -12.10 23.00 -5.89
N ASN A 267 -12.18 23.71 -4.76
CA ASN A 267 -12.80 25.04 -4.67
C ASN A 267 -11.81 26.21 -4.92
N ASN A 268 -10.55 25.92 -5.29
CA ASN A 268 -9.50 26.92 -5.50
C ASN A 268 -8.96 26.85 -6.93
N PRO A 269 -9.50 27.68 -7.86
CA PRO A 269 -9.12 27.63 -9.28
C PRO A 269 -7.61 27.82 -9.52
N LEU A 270 -6.96 28.67 -8.73
CA LEU A 270 -5.52 28.94 -8.87
C LEU A 270 -4.68 27.72 -8.51
N LEU A 271 -5.02 27.02 -7.43
CA LEU A 271 -4.34 25.77 -7.05
C LEU A 271 -4.64 24.64 -8.03
N MET A 272 -5.87 24.60 -8.56
CA MET A 272 -6.24 23.64 -9.60
C MET A 272 -5.41 23.84 -10.88
N ASP A 273 -5.15 25.10 -11.29
CA ASP A 273 -4.23 25.39 -12.41
C ASP A 273 -2.80 24.89 -12.13
N ARG A 274 -2.35 24.95 -10.88
CA ARG A 274 -1.02 24.44 -10.48
C ARG A 274 -0.98 22.91 -10.50
N LEU A 275 -2.03 22.24 -10.06
CA LEU A 275 -2.16 20.78 -10.19
C LEU A 275 -2.25 20.34 -11.66
N ALA A 276 -2.91 21.11 -12.52
CA ALA A 276 -2.91 20.87 -13.97
C ALA A 276 -1.48 20.91 -14.55
N ALA A 277 -0.71 21.94 -14.18
CA ALA A 277 0.69 22.04 -14.60
C ALA A 277 1.57 20.91 -14.03
N LEU A 278 1.25 20.41 -12.83
CA LEU A 278 1.95 19.28 -12.23
C LEU A 278 1.61 17.97 -12.95
N SER A 279 0.33 17.73 -13.29
CA SER A 279 -0.10 16.53 -14.01
C SER A 279 0.49 16.45 -15.43
N LEU A 280 0.73 17.59 -16.09
CA LEU A 280 1.44 17.63 -17.37
C LEU A 280 2.92 17.20 -17.27
N ARG A 281 3.59 17.47 -16.14
CA ARG A 281 4.99 17.06 -15.91
C ARG A 281 5.12 15.58 -15.57
N HIS A 282 4.06 14.98 -15.05
CA HIS A 282 4.01 13.59 -14.64
C HIS A 282 2.83 12.89 -15.35
N PRO A 283 3.01 12.43 -16.61
CA PRO A 283 1.91 11.94 -17.47
C PRO A 283 1.02 10.87 -16.84
N ARG A 284 1.58 10.03 -15.95
CA ARG A 284 0.86 9.03 -15.16
C ARG A 284 -0.31 9.59 -14.33
N PHE A 285 -0.25 10.87 -13.94
CA PHE A 285 -1.33 11.53 -13.19
C PHE A 285 -2.22 12.39 -14.08
N ARG A 286 -1.90 12.56 -15.37
CA ARG A 286 -2.70 13.41 -16.26
C ARG A 286 -4.08 12.82 -16.49
N VAL A 287 -4.19 11.51 -16.74
CA VAL A 287 -5.48 10.82 -16.88
C VAL A 287 -6.29 10.98 -15.59
N GLN A 288 -5.68 10.69 -14.44
CA GLN A 288 -6.34 10.84 -13.14
C GLN A 288 -6.78 12.27 -12.85
N PHE A 289 -5.95 13.25 -13.20
CA PHE A 289 -6.29 14.67 -13.08
C PHE A 289 -7.55 14.97 -13.90
N LEU A 290 -7.57 14.55 -15.16
CA LEU A 290 -8.69 14.79 -16.07
C LEU A 290 -9.95 14.05 -15.61
N THR A 291 -9.85 12.79 -15.19
CA THR A 291 -11.02 12.02 -14.72
C THR A 291 -11.56 12.53 -13.38
N GLY A 292 -10.75 13.23 -12.58
CA GLY A 292 -11.18 13.97 -11.40
C GLY A 292 -11.89 15.31 -11.68
N LEU A 293 -11.86 15.80 -12.92
CA LEU A 293 -12.53 17.05 -13.32
C LEU A 293 -13.94 16.80 -13.86
N VAL A 294 -14.77 17.83 -13.79
CA VAL A 294 -16.15 17.82 -14.31
C VAL A 294 -16.43 19.09 -15.13
N ASP A 295 -17.51 19.04 -15.92
CA ASP A 295 -18.10 20.17 -16.65
C ASP A 295 -17.10 20.94 -17.53
N GLY A 296 -17.25 22.27 -17.61
CA GLY A 296 -16.45 23.13 -18.48
C GLY A 296 -14.94 23.10 -18.17
N ARG A 297 -14.53 22.72 -16.96
CA ARG A 297 -13.10 22.61 -16.63
C ARG A 297 -12.48 21.38 -17.28
N LEU A 298 -13.15 20.24 -17.24
CA LEU A 298 -12.77 19.03 -17.97
C LEU A 298 -12.65 19.35 -19.46
N LEU A 299 -13.68 19.95 -20.05
CA LEU A 299 -13.71 20.26 -21.49
C LEU A 299 -12.56 21.17 -21.91
N LYS A 300 -12.21 22.16 -21.08
CA LYS A 300 -11.07 23.04 -21.35
C LYS A 300 -9.73 22.29 -21.35
N GLU A 301 -9.50 21.44 -20.34
CA GLU A 301 -8.24 20.71 -20.18
C GLU A 301 -8.07 19.61 -21.25
N VAL A 302 -9.11 18.82 -21.49
CA VAL A 302 -9.12 17.81 -22.55
C VAL A 302 -9.01 18.47 -23.93
N GLY A 303 -9.67 19.61 -24.14
CA GLY A 303 -9.54 20.38 -25.38
C GLY A 303 -8.12 20.86 -25.65
N ALA A 304 -7.35 21.21 -24.61
CA ALA A 304 -5.93 21.54 -24.75
C ALA A 304 -5.11 20.31 -25.15
N ASP A 305 -5.40 19.14 -24.56
CA ASP A 305 -4.72 17.88 -24.89
C ASP A 305 -5.04 17.44 -26.33
N PHE A 306 -6.30 17.55 -26.77
CA PHE A 306 -6.69 17.30 -28.17
C PHE A 306 -6.06 18.27 -29.16
N ALA A 307 -5.89 19.54 -28.80
CA ALA A 307 -5.23 20.53 -29.65
C ALA A 307 -3.73 20.22 -29.83
N ALA A 308 -3.09 19.65 -28.81
CA ALA A 308 -1.71 19.20 -28.86
C ALA A 308 -1.56 17.89 -29.65
N ASP A 309 -2.41 16.90 -29.34
CA ASP A 309 -2.48 15.62 -30.04
C ASP A 309 -3.92 15.05 -30.02
N PRO A 310 -4.64 15.09 -31.16
CA PRO A 310 -6.00 14.55 -31.24
C PRO A 310 -6.10 13.04 -30.96
N ARG A 311 -4.99 12.29 -31.04
CA ARG A 311 -4.96 10.84 -30.77
C ARG A 311 -4.65 10.51 -29.31
N LEU A 312 -4.30 11.52 -28.52
CA LEU A 312 -3.89 11.41 -27.12
C LEU A 312 -2.80 10.34 -26.93
N SER A 313 -1.83 10.28 -27.84
CA SER A 313 -0.80 9.23 -27.90
C SER A 313 0.15 9.21 -26.70
N GLN A 314 0.12 10.23 -25.84
CA GLN A 314 0.80 10.21 -24.55
C GLN A 314 0.23 9.19 -23.55
N PHE A 315 -1.00 8.70 -23.77
CA PHE A 315 -1.69 7.75 -22.90
C PHE A 315 -1.70 6.36 -23.52
N ASN A 316 -1.71 5.33 -22.66
CA ASN A 316 -1.86 3.96 -23.11
C ASN A 316 -3.31 3.69 -23.60
N GLU A 317 -3.60 2.48 -24.08
CA GLU A 317 -4.92 2.15 -24.62
C GLU A 317 -6.04 2.28 -23.58
N ASP A 318 -5.86 1.68 -22.41
CA ASP A 318 -6.87 1.65 -21.34
C ASP A 318 -7.13 3.06 -20.79
N GLU A 319 -6.06 3.83 -20.57
CA GLU A 319 -6.10 5.23 -20.14
C GLU A 319 -6.87 6.13 -21.13
N ARG A 320 -6.66 5.93 -22.44
CA ARG A 320 -7.40 6.68 -23.47
C ARG A 320 -8.87 6.34 -23.43
N THR A 321 -9.21 5.05 -23.34
CA THR A 321 -10.61 4.63 -23.27
C THR A 321 -11.29 5.21 -22.04
N GLU A 322 -10.66 5.12 -20.86
CA GLU A 322 -11.18 5.69 -19.62
C GLU A 322 -11.43 7.21 -19.74
N LEU A 323 -10.43 7.95 -20.23
CA LEU A 323 -10.53 9.40 -20.39
C LEU A 323 -11.63 9.79 -21.39
N LEU A 324 -11.73 9.09 -22.52
CA LEU A 324 -12.74 9.39 -23.55
C LEU A 324 -14.15 9.07 -23.05
N ARG A 325 -14.35 7.94 -22.34
CA ARG A 325 -15.63 7.62 -21.67
C ARG A 325 -16.02 8.68 -20.65
N HIS A 326 -15.06 9.24 -19.92
CA HIS A 326 -15.33 10.33 -18.99
C HIS A 326 -15.68 11.64 -19.72
N TRP A 327 -14.91 12.02 -20.73
CA TRP A 327 -15.16 13.21 -21.56
C TRP A 327 -16.53 13.18 -22.24
N LEU A 328 -16.94 12.03 -22.76
CA LEU A 328 -18.24 11.77 -23.39
C LEU A 328 -19.44 12.19 -22.52
N LYS A 329 -19.32 12.11 -21.19
CA LYS A 329 -20.40 12.46 -20.25
C LYS A 329 -20.70 13.96 -20.21
N TYR A 330 -19.74 14.80 -20.60
CA TYR A 330 -19.81 16.26 -20.46
C TYR A 330 -19.72 17.00 -21.79
N ALA A 331 -19.20 16.37 -22.84
CA ALA A 331 -19.02 16.97 -24.15
C ALA A 331 -20.34 17.18 -24.91
N ASP A 332 -20.35 18.14 -25.83
CA ASP A 332 -21.47 18.31 -26.75
C ASP A 332 -21.57 17.12 -27.71
N ALA A 333 -22.79 16.68 -28.00
CA ALA A 333 -23.02 15.51 -28.83
C ALA A 333 -22.44 15.65 -30.24
N ALA A 334 -22.45 16.86 -30.81
CA ALA A 334 -21.90 17.12 -32.13
C ALA A 334 -20.37 17.01 -32.14
N ASP A 335 -19.70 17.50 -31.09
CA ASP A 335 -18.24 17.43 -30.96
C ASP A 335 -17.78 15.97 -30.81
N VAL A 336 -18.51 15.18 -30.01
CA VAL A 336 -18.27 13.75 -29.86
C VAL A 336 -18.40 13.02 -31.19
N GLU A 337 -19.51 13.24 -31.91
CA GLU A 337 -19.77 12.56 -33.17
C GLU A 337 -18.68 12.86 -34.20
N VAL A 338 -18.28 14.13 -34.33
CA VAL A 338 -17.18 14.54 -35.21
C VAL A 338 -15.85 13.89 -34.80
N PHE A 339 -15.58 13.81 -33.50
CA PHE A 339 -14.37 13.16 -32.99
C PHE A 339 -14.36 11.66 -33.33
N LEU A 340 -15.42 10.93 -33.02
CA LEU A 340 -15.52 9.49 -33.27
C LEU A 340 -15.48 9.18 -34.77
N GLN A 341 -16.14 9.96 -35.63
CA GLN A 341 -16.04 9.77 -37.08
C GLN A 341 -14.62 9.93 -37.63
N LYS A 342 -13.86 10.86 -37.05
CA LYS A 342 -12.52 11.21 -37.57
C LYS A 342 -11.40 10.35 -36.97
N TYR A 343 -11.53 9.98 -35.70
CA TYR A 343 -10.46 9.33 -34.92
C TYR A 343 -10.87 7.99 -34.31
N GLY A 344 -12.17 7.63 -34.32
CA GLY A 344 -12.70 6.40 -33.75
C GLY A 344 -12.00 5.15 -34.26
N GLY A 345 -11.83 5.00 -35.57
CA GLY A 345 -11.16 3.83 -36.18
C GLY A 345 -9.69 3.64 -35.83
N LEU A 346 -9.09 4.55 -35.05
CA LEU A 346 -7.74 4.42 -34.50
C LEU A 346 -7.73 3.96 -33.04
N LEU A 347 -8.90 3.83 -32.42
CA LEU A 347 -9.11 3.41 -31.05
C LEU A 347 -9.48 1.93 -31.04
N ARG A 348 -8.92 1.18 -30.09
CA ARG A 348 -9.16 -0.26 -29.97
C ARG A 348 -10.62 -0.58 -29.64
N ASP A 349 -11.19 0.16 -28.70
CA ASP A 349 -12.56 -0.01 -28.23
C ASP A 349 -13.50 1.06 -28.80
N GLU A 350 -13.33 1.38 -30.09
CA GLU A 350 -14.16 2.34 -30.82
C GLU A 350 -15.65 2.07 -30.64
N TRP A 351 -16.05 0.80 -30.81
CA TRP A 351 -17.44 0.37 -30.71
C TRP A 351 -18.04 0.71 -29.34
N LEU A 352 -17.26 0.57 -28.26
CA LEU A 352 -17.73 0.89 -26.91
C LEU A 352 -18.00 2.39 -26.77
N LEU A 353 -17.16 3.23 -27.35
CA LEU A 353 -17.35 4.69 -27.35
C LEU A 353 -18.57 5.10 -28.18
N TRP A 354 -18.82 4.47 -29.33
CA TRP A 354 -20.06 4.68 -30.11
C TRP A 354 -21.30 4.24 -29.34
N ALA A 355 -21.22 3.11 -28.65
CA ALA A 355 -22.31 2.58 -27.84
C ALA A 355 -22.65 3.52 -26.66
N ASP A 356 -21.63 3.96 -25.91
CA ASP A 356 -21.78 4.94 -24.82
C ASP A 356 -22.29 6.30 -25.34
N PHE A 357 -21.83 6.73 -26.52
CA PHE A 357 -22.34 7.95 -27.17
C PHE A 357 -23.83 7.83 -27.47
N HIS A 358 -24.29 6.74 -28.11
CA HIS A 358 -25.71 6.53 -28.37
C HIS A 358 -26.54 6.46 -27.09
N LYS A 359 -26.03 5.79 -26.03
CA LYS A 359 -26.66 5.79 -24.70
C LYS A 359 -26.84 7.22 -24.16
N SER A 360 -25.80 8.05 -24.22
CA SER A 360 -25.85 9.43 -23.72
C SER A 360 -26.95 10.27 -24.40
N GLN A 361 -27.32 9.91 -25.63
CA GLN A 361 -28.38 10.53 -26.41
C GLN A 361 -29.76 9.86 -26.22
N ALA A 362 -29.90 8.95 -25.26
CA ALA A 362 -31.08 8.11 -25.03
C ALA A 362 -31.49 7.24 -26.25
N ARG A 363 -30.53 6.97 -27.15
CA ARG A 363 -30.69 6.12 -28.34
C ARG A 363 -30.29 4.68 -28.02
N PHE A 364 -31.06 4.05 -27.14
CA PHE A 364 -30.73 2.72 -26.61
C PHE A 364 -30.74 1.62 -27.67
N PHE A 365 -31.63 1.70 -28.67
CA PHE A 365 -31.66 0.73 -29.76
C PHE A 365 -30.35 0.72 -30.55
N GLU A 366 -29.86 1.91 -30.92
CA GLU A 366 -28.59 2.08 -31.63
C GLU A 366 -27.40 1.69 -30.74
N ALA A 367 -27.41 2.07 -29.46
CA ALA A 367 -26.37 1.69 -28.50
C ALA A 367 -26.24 0.17 -28.39
N VAL A 368 -27.36 -0.53 -28.21
CA VAL A 368 -27.38 -1.99 -28.11
C VAL A 368 -26.94 -2.63 -29.44
N ASN A 369 -27.38 -2.12 -30.59
CA ASN A 369 -26.95 -2.68 -31.87
C ASN A 369 -25.44 -2.59 -32.10
N VAL A 370 -24.80 -1.48 -31.70
CA VAL A 370 -23.33 -1.37 -31.77
C VAL A 370 -22.65 -2.44 -30.93
N VAL A 371 -23.16 -2.71 -29.72
CA VAL A 371 -22.63 -3.78 -28.84
C VAL A 371 -22.80 -5.14 -29.50
N ARG A 372 -24.00 -5.44 -30.03
CA ARG A 372 -24.34 -6.73 -30.66
C ARG A 372 -23.52 -7.01 -31.92
N ASP A 373 -23.30 -5.99 -32.75
CA ASP A 373 -22.51 -6.11 -33.98
C ASP A 373 -21.01 -6.31 -33.70
N SER A 374 -20.55 -5.87 -32.53
CA SER A 374 -19.13 -5.88 -32.15
C SER A 374 -18.74 -7.06 -31.27
N LEU A 375 -19.68 -7.61 -30.49
CA LEU A 375 -19.43 -8.72 -29.57
C LEU A 375 -19.91 -10.05 -30.12
N PRO A 376 -19.05 -11.08 -30.17
CA PRO A 376 -19.50 -12.42 -30.51
C PRO A 376 -20.34 -13.01 -29.37
N ALA A 377 -21.47 -13.62 -29.72
CA ALA A 377 -22.32 -14.30 -28.74
C ALA A 377 -21.54 -15.41 -28.00
N PRO A 378 -21.54 -15.41 -26.65
CA PRO A 378 -20.87 -16.43 -25.86
C PRO A 378 -21.56 -17.78 -26.03
N LYS A 379 -20.76 -18.83 -26.19
CA LYS A 379 -21.27 -20.19 -26.34
C LYS A 379 -21.91 -20.67 -25.05
N ILE A 380 -23.13 -21.19 -25.15
CA ILE A 380 -23.78 -21.91 -24.06
C ILE A 380 -23.26 -23.36 -24.06
N PRO A 381 -22.86 -23.91 -22.90
CA PRO A 381 -22.44 -25.31 -22.79
C PRO A 381 -23.47 -26.28 -23.39
N ALA A 382 -22.98 -27.32 -24.06
CA ALA A 382 -23.85 -28.28 -24.71
C ALA A 382 -24.56 -29.18 -23.68
N VAL A 383 -25.88 -29.27 -23.78
CA VAL A 383 -26.71 -30.20 -22.99
C VAL A 383 -27.61 -30.94 -23.98
N GLU A 384 -27.50 -32.27 -24.03
CA GLU A 384 -28.45 -33.11 -24.76
C GLU A 384 -29.73 -33.24 -23.92
N ILE A 385 -30.89 -32.90 -24.51
CA ILE A 385 -32.19 -32.93 -23.81
C ILE A 385 -33.22 -33.52 -24.78
N ASP A 386 -33.94 -34.56 -24.34
CA ASP A 386 -35.10 -35.13 -25.06
C ASP A 386 -36.39 -34.34 -24.74
N GLU A 387 -37.40 -34.35 -25.63
CA GLU A 387 -38.68 -33.62 -25.45
C GLU A 387 -39.40 -34.02 -24.15
N ARG A 388 -39.31 -35.30 -23.75
CA ARG A 388 -39.87 -35.80 -22.48
C ARG A 388 -39.13 -35.28 -21.25
N GLU A 389 -37.87 -34.89 -21.41
CA GLU A 389 -37.04 -34.33 -20.35
C GLU A 389 -37.31 -32.84 -20.12
N LEU A 390 -37.77 -32.09 -21.14
CA LEU A 390 -38.05 -30.66 -21.02
C LEU A 390 -39.11 -30.34 -19.94
N ALA A 391 -40.21 -31.09 -19.89
CA ALA A 391 -41.24 -30.88 -18.86
C ALA A 391 -40.77 -31.23 -17.44
N ARG A 392 -39.78 -32.14 -17.32
CA ARG A 392 -39.12 -32.47 -16.05
C ARG A 392 -38.10 -31.40 -15.69
N LEU A 393 -37.40 -30.85 -16.67
CA LEU A 393 -36.41 -29.80 -16.53
C LEU A 393 -37.05 -28.48 -16.07
N LYS A 394 -38.15 -28.06 -16.70
CA LYS A 394 -38.94 -26.88 -16.29
C LYS A 394 -39.37 -26.97 -14.82
N ARG A 395 -39.93 -28.12 -14.42
CA ARG A 395 -40.32 -28.38 -13.02
C ARG A 395 -39.13 -28.41 -12.08
N GLY A 396 -38.03 -29.04 -12.50
CA GLY A 396 -36.82 -29.16 -11.70
C GLY A 396 -36.15 -27.81 -11.41
N PHE A 397 -36.12 -26.92 -12.39
CA PHE A 397 -35.60 -25.56 -12.23
C PHE A 397 -36.55 -24.67 -11.43
N ALA A 398 -37.87 -24.79 -11.62
CA ALA A 398 -38.83 -24.05 -10.80
C ALA A 398 -38.75 -24.40 -9.30
N VAL A 399 -38.40 -25.64 -8.96
CA VAL A 399 -38.23 -26.09 -7.57
C VAL A 399 -36.89 -25.67 -6.99
N LEU A 400 -35.82 -25.69 -7.80
CA LEU A 400 -34.48 -25.30 -7.38
C LEU A 400 -33.84 -24.42 -8.47
N PRO A 401 -34.16 -23.11 -8.47
CA PRO A 401 -33.63 -22.18 -9.48
C PRO A 401 -32.11 -22.09 -9.44
N SER A 402 -31.45 -22.40 -8.32
CA SER A 402 -29.99 -22.36 -8.15
C SER A 402 -29.21 -23.48 -8.87
N ASP A 403 -29.88 -24.37 -9.60
CA ASP A 403 -29.22 -25.45 -10.34
C ASP A 403 -28.72 -24.94 -11.72
N VAL A 404 -27.44 -24.58 -11.77
CA VAL A 404 -26.77 -24.02 -12.97
C VAL A 404 -26.94 -24.94 -14.18
N ALA A 405 -26.82 -26.26 -14.02
CA ALA A 405 -26.93 -27.20 -15.13
C ALA A 405 -28.34 -27.19 -15.73
N LYS A 406 -29.37 -27.18 -14.88
CA LYS A 406 -30.77 -27.08 -15.34
C LYS A 406 -31.10 -25.73 -15.95
N GLY A 407 -30.57 -24.64 -15.38
CA GLY A 407 -30.72 -23.29 -15.94
C GLY A 407 -30.09 -23.17 -17.32
N THR A 408 -28.84 -23.64 -17.47
CA THR A 408 -28.11 -23.66 -18.75
C THR A 408 -28.89 -24.41 -19.83
N ALA A 409 -29.40 -25.59 -19.45
CA ALA A 409 -30.20 -26.47 -20.31
C ALA A 409 -31.50 -25.79 -20.77
N LEU A 410 -32.24 -25.16 -19.85
CA LEU A 410 -33.48 -24.44 -20.17
C LEU A 410 -33.23 -23.21 -21.02
N LEU A 411 -32.22 -22.41 -20.67
CA LEU A 411 -31.87 -21.20 -21.40
C LEU A 411 -31.59 -21.54 -22.87
N ARG A 412 -30.80 -22.59 -23.12
CA ARG A 412 -30.53 -23.05 -24.48
C ARG A 412 -31.80 -23.46 -25.21
N VAL A 413 -32.66 -24.27 -24.60
CA VAL A 413 -33.91 -24.72 -25.24
C VAL A 413 -34.80 -23.54 -25.59
N TYR A 414 -34.93 -22.56 -24.70
CA TYR A 414 -35.76 -21.39 -24.97
C TYR A 414 -35.17 -20.50 -26.07
N LEU A 415 -33.84 -20.35 -26.14
CA LEU A 415 -33.17 -19.64 -27.23
C LEU A 415 -33.30 -20.38 -28.57
N ASP A 416 -33.17 -21.71 -28.58
CA ASP A 416 -33.34 -22.55 -29.79
C ASP A 416 -34.80 -22.49 -30.32
N LEU A 417 -35.77 -22.22 -29.44
CA LEU A 417 -37.19 -22.04 -29.77
C LEU A 417 -37.58 -20.58 -30.05
N GLU A 418 -36.64 -19.64 -30.00
CA GLU A 418 -36.89 -18.18 -30.10
C GLU A 418 -37.92 -17.67 -29.06
N ASP A 419 -38.04 -18.36 -27.92
CA ASP A 419 -38.91 -18.01 -26.80
C ASP A 419 -38.16 -17.08 -25.84
N TYR A 420 -37.96 -15.84 -26.28
CA TYR A 420 -37.15 -14.84 -25.58
C TYR A 420 -37.73 -14.44 -24.22
N GLU A 421 -39.05 -14.50 -24.03
CA GLU A 421 -39.69 -14.19 -22.75
C GLU A 421 -39.23 -15.19 -21.67
N ASN A 422 -39.30 -16.49 -21.97
CA ASN A 422 -38.85 -17.52 -21.04
C ASN A 422 -37.31 -17.58 -20.94
N ALA A 423 -36.59 -17.31 -22.02
CA ALA A 423 -35.13 -17.24 -21.99
C ALA A 423 -34.66 -16.13 -21.03
N MET A 424 -35.29 -14.96 -21.08
CA MET A 424 -35.01 -13.82 -20.19
C MET A 424 -35.26 -14.19 -18.72
N LEU A 425 -36.40 -14.80 -18.40
CA LEU A 425 -36.73 -15.20 -17.02
C LEU A 425 -35.73 -16.22 -16.45
N VAL A 426 -35.29 -17.19 -17.26
CA VAL A 426 -34.28 -18.16 -16.84
C VAL A 426 -32.94 -17.48 -16.63
N ALA A 427 -32.50 -16.62 -17.56
CA ALA A 427 -31.24 -15.89 -17.43
C ALA A 427 -31.24 -14.97 -16.19
N GLN A 428 -32.34 -14.26 -15.92
CA GLN A 428 -32.52 -13.43 -14.74
C GLN A 428 -32.39 -14.25 -13.45
N ALA A 429 -33.06 -15.40 -13.37
CA ALA A 429 -32.95 -16.28 -12.21
C ALA A 429 -31.51 -16.81 -12.02
N MET A 430 -30.77 -17.01 -13.12
CA MET A 430 -29.38 -17.45 -13.08
C MET A 430 -28.40 -16.37 -12.61
N ILE A 431 -28.72 -15.10 -12.81
CA ILE A 431 -27.90 -13.96 -12.36
C ILE A 431 -27.97 -13.78 -10.83
N GLU A 432 -29.06 -14.21 -10.19
CA GLU A 432 -29.24 -14.11 -8.73
C GLU A 432 -28.39 -15.13 -7.93
N PHE A 433 -27.58 -15.96 -8.60
CA PHE A 433 -26.72 -16.92 -7.93
C PHE A 433 -25.54 -16.22 -7.23
N PRO A 434 -24.95 -16.83 -6.18
CA PRO A 434 -23.72 -16.33 -5.57
C PRO A 434 -22.52 -16.26 -6.53
N ASP A 435 -22.52 -17.11 -7.57
CA ASP A 435 -21.50 -17.15 -8.63
C ASP A 435 -22.22 -17.35 -9.98
N PRO A 436 -22.79 -16.27 -10.56
CA PRO A 436 -23.62 -16.36 -11.74
C PRO A 436 -22.76 -16.63 -12.99
N PRO A 437 -23.20 -17.51 -13.90
CA PRO A 437 -22.47 -17.73 -15.14
C PRO A 437 -22.50 -16.49 -16.02
N VAL A 438 -21.32 -16.01 -16.44
CA VAL A 438 -21.16 -14.75 -17.19
C VAL A 438 -22.02 -14.67 -18.46
N TYR A 439 -22.23 -15.78 -19.17
CA TYR A 439 -23.07 -15.80 -20.38
C TYR A 439 -24.55 -15.49 -20.08
N ALA A 440 -25.03 -15.66 -18.84
CA ALA A 440 -26.42 -15.37 -18.50
C ALA A 440 -26.73 -13.87 -18.64
N PHE A 441 -25.79 -12.98 -18.31
CA PHE A 441 -25.92 -11.54 -18.52
C PHE A 441 -26.10 -11.20 -20.00
N PHE A 442 -25.25 -11.76 -20.87
CA PHE A 442 -25.34 -11.58 -22.32
C PHE A 442 -26.69 -12.07 -22.87
N TRP A 443 -27.11 -13.28 -22.50
CA TRP A 443 -28.34 -13.85 -23.05
C TRP A 443 -29.62 -13.22 -22.48
N LYS A 444 -29.57 -12.67 -21.25
CA LYS A 444 -30.61 -11.77 -20.74
C LYS A 444 -30.70 -10.53 -21.62
N ALA A 445 -29.56 -9.91 -21.94
CA ALA A 445 -29.50 -8.70 -22.76
C ALA A 445 -30.06 -8.93 -24.18
N GLU A 446 -29.68 -10.03 -24.83
CA GLU A 446 -30.23 -10.43 -26.14
C GLU A 446 -31.74 -10.69 -26.07
N ALA A 447 -32.21 -11.41 -25.06
CA ALA A 447 -33.64 -11.69 -24.93
C ALA A 447 -34.45 -10.40 -24.74
N LEU A 448 -33.97 -9.46 -23.93
CA LEU A 448 -34.58 -8.14 -23.75
C LEU A 448 -34.60 -7.32 -25.06
N TYR A 449 -33.52 -7.37 -25.85
CA TYR A 449 -33.47 -6.74 -27.16
C TYR A 449 -34.57 -7.26 -28.08
N HIS A 450 -34.75 -8.58 -28.15
CA HIS A 450 -35.80 -9.21 -28.96
C HIS A 450 -37.22 -8.93 -28.46
N LEU A 451 -37.39 -8.67 -27.16
CA LEU A 451 -38.65 -8.25 -26.55
C LEU A 451 -38.94 -6.74 -26.73
N GLY A 452 -37.99 -5.97 -27.28
CA GLY A 452 -38.12 -4.54 -27.51
C GLY A 452 -37.78 -3.66 -26.30
N ASP A 453 -37.24 -4.23 -25.22
CA ASP A 453 -36.78 -3.49 -24.04
C ASP A 453 -35.29 -3.15 -24.17
N TYR A 454 -35.01 -2.11 -24.97
CA TYR A 454 -33.63 -1.71 -25.28
C TYR A 454 -32.91 -1.07 -24.08
N ILE A 455 -33.66 -0.51 -23.12
CA ILE A 455 -33.07 0.14 -21.93
C ILE A 455 -32.53 -0.94 -20.99
N GLU A 456 -33.36 -1.93 -20.64
CA GLU A 456 -32.92 -3.03 -19.77
C GLU A 456 -31.91 -3.95 -20.48
N SER A 457 -32.03 -4.07 -21.81
CA SER A 457 -31.02 -4.76 -22.64
C SER A 457 -29.65 -4.09 -22.51
N TRP A 458 -29.58 -2.76 -22.60
CA TRP A 458 -28.34 -2.02 -22.40
C TRP A 458 -27.71 -2.31 -21.04
N TYR A 459 -28.46 -2.14 -19.94
CA TYR A 459 -27.92 -2.35 -18.60
C TYR A 459 -27.45 -3.80 -18.38
N SER A 460 -28.14 -4.77 -19.00
CA SER A 460 -27.70 -6.17 -18.95
C SER A 460 -26.39 -6.42 -19.73
N PHE A 461 -26.14 -5.67 -20.81
CA PHE A 461 -24.84 -5.69 -21.50
C PHE A 461 -23.75 -4.96 -20.70
N GLU A 462 -24.08 -3.87 -20.01
CA GLU A 462 -23.17 -3.14 -19.13
C GLU A 462 -22.67 -4.05 -17.99
N ASP A 463 -23.59 -4.81 -17.36
CA ASP A 463 -23.26 -5.84 -16.37
C ASP A 463 -22.37 -6.94 -16.95
N TYR A 464 -22.65 -7.42 -18.17
CA TYR A 464 -21.84 -8.45 -18.85
C TYR A 464 -20.39 -7.99 -19.07
N LEU A 465 -20.19 -6.72 -19.40
CA LEU A 465 -18.89 -6.14 -19.70
C LEU A 465 -18.15 -5.64 -18.44
N ASN A 466 -18.80 -5.67 -17.26
CA ASN A 466 -18.30 -5.09 -16.00
C ASN A 466 -17.92 -3.60 -16.14
N LEU A 467 -18.77 -2.81 -16.80
CA LEU A 467 -18.48 -1.43 -17.22
C LEU A 467 -18.79 -0.32 -16.21
#